data_AF-A0A510PK27-F1
#
_entry.id   AF-A0A510PK27-F1
#
_cell.length_a   1.000
_cell.length_b   1.000
_cell.length_c   1.000
_cell.angle_alpha   90.00
_cell.angle_beta   90.00
_cell.angle_gamma   90.00
#
_symmetry.space_group_name_H-M   'P 1'
#
loop_
_entity.id
_entity.type
_entity.pdbx_description
1 polymer ?
#
loop_
_entity_poly.entity_id
_entity_poly.type
_entity_poly.pdbx_seq_one_letter_code
_entity_poly.pdbx_strand_id
1 'polypeptide(L)'
;MEVQFREFNPFDVWFWLEFSTVPSNMEQQYVEEVFASWFYLGKLGAFNAENLQVQEVGVDISYMEYDPDMAENAFMSPMHNMTDFEYLGTWGRCWFDLGTSDLIALDILINALTQLSKDFVDIKRLIIGGENQDWTVSDRSNYLFSE
;
A
#
# COMPACT_ATOMS: atom_id res chain seq x y z
N MET A 1 13.10 8.08 5.99
CA MET A 1 12.59 6.75 5.62
C MET A 1 13.40 6.14 4.49
N GLU A 2 14.05 5.00 4.73
CA GLU A 2 14.63 4.11 3.72
C GLU A 2 13.57 3.14 3.19
N VAL A 3 13.60 2.80 1.90
CA VAL A 3 12.65 1.86 1.27
C VAL A 3 13.42 0.66 0.71
N GLN A 4 12.96 -0.54 1.04
CA GLN A 4 13.56 -1.80 0.59
C GLN A 4 12.49 -2.73 0.03
N PHE A 5 12.78 -3.36 -1.12
CA PHE A 5 11.99 -4.46 -1.65
C PHE A 5 12.72 -5.78 -1.36
N ARG A 6 11.96 -6.81 -0.98
CA ARG A 6 12.45 -8.18 -0.79
C ARG A 6 11.68 -9.14 -1.71
N GLU A 7 11.43 -10.38 -1.29
CA GLU A 7 10.61 -11.34 -2.03
C GLU A 7 9.16 -10.82 -2.15
N PHE A 8 8.88 -10.11 -3.24
CA PHE A 8 7.58 -9.52 -3.52
C PHE A 8 6.69 -10.49 -4.28
N ASN A 9 5.51 -10.76 -3.74
CA ASN A 9 4.42 -11.46 -4.41
C ASN A 9 3.14 -10.61 -4.23
N PRO A 10 2.53 -10.06 -5.30
CA PRO A 10 1.37 -9.18 -5.15
C PRO A 10 0.18 -9.86 -4.47
N PHE A 11 0.05 -11.18 -4.58
CA PHE A 11 -1.04 -11.94 -3.94
C PHE A 11 -0.73 -12.33 -2.48
N ASP A 12 0.50 -12.13 -2.04
CA ASP A 12 0.95 -12.46 -0.70
C ASP A 12 2.13 -11.56 -0.30
N VAL A 13 1.83 -10.29 0.02
CA VAL A 13 2.86 -9.30 0.35
C VAL A 13 2.70 -8.75 1.75
N TRP A 14 3.80 -8.79 2.49
CA TRP A 14 3.93 -8.11 3.76
C TRP A 14 4.55 -6.73 3.59
N PHE A 15 4.00 -5.76 4.32
CA PHE A 15 4.59 -4.44 4.51
C PHE A 15 5.08 -4.35 5.94
N TRP A 16 6.34 -3.97 6.11
CA TRP A 16 6.97 -3.83 7.41
C TRP A 16 7.46 -2.41 7.60
N LEU A 17 7.12 -1.83 8.74
CA LEU A 17 7.55 -0.50 9.15
C LEU A 17 8.44 -0.61 10.38
N GLU A 18 9.63 -0.03 10.29
CA GLU A 18 10.51 0.18 11.44
C GLU A 18 10.42 1.63 11.89
N PHE A 19 10.00 1.85 13.12
CA PHE A 19 9.90 3.16 13.74
C PHE A 19 11.17 3.51 14.53
N SER A 20 11.44 4.81 14.72
CA SER A 20 12.57 5.24 15.55
C SER A 20 12.42 4.89 17.02
N THR A 21 11.19 4.93 17.51
CA THR A 21 10.75 4.56 18.87
C THR A 21 9.45 3.76 18.79
N VAL A 22 9.03 3.14 19.89
CA VAL A 22 7.72 2.46 19.94
C VAL A 22 6.63 3.50 19.62
N PRO A 23 5.83 3.30 18.56
CA PRO A 23 4.83 4.29 18.17
C PRO A 23 3.70 4.33 19.20
N SER A 24 3.28 5.54 19.55
CA SER A 24 2.09 5.79 20.38
C SER A 24 0.82 5.40 19.63
N ASN A 25 -0.30 5.22 20.36
CA ASN A 25 -1.58 4.86 19.75
C ASN A 25 -2.04 5.86 18.66
N MET A 26 -1.71 7.14 18.81
CA MET A 26 -2.04 8.16 17.82
C MET A 26 -1.20 8.01 16.55
N GLU A 27 0.10 7.72 16.70
CA GLU A 27 0.99 7.47 15.56
C GLU A 27 0.58 6.18 14.81
N GLN A 28 0.20 5.13 15.55
CA GLN A 28 -0.35 3.89 14.98
C GLN A 28 -1.61 4.19 14.17
N GLN A 29 -2.54 4.98 14.72
CA GLN A 29 -3.76 5.38 14.02
C GLN A 29 -3.44 6.12 12.70
N TYR A 30 -2.47 7.04 12.68
CA TYR A 30 -2.11 7.72 11.43
C TYR A 30 -1.57 6.77 10.36
N VAL A 31 -0.76 5.78 10.77
CA VAL A 31 -0.24 4.76 9.84
C VAL A 31 -1.39 3.90 9.31
N GLU A 32 -2.26 3.41 10.18
CA GLU A 32 -3.42 2.60 9.81
C GLU A 32 -4.35 3.34 8.86
N GLU A 33 -4.64 4.62 9.12
CA GLU A 33 -5.50 5.44 8.27
C GLU A 33 -4.93 5.63 6.86
N VAL A 34 -3.60 5.79 6.73
CA VAL A 34 -2.94 5.86 5.40
C VAL A 34 -3.13 4.56 4.64
N PHE A 35 -2.86 3.41 5.27
CA PHE A 35 -3.01 2.11 4.62
C PHE A 35 -4.46 1.75 4.32
N ALA A 36 -5.40 2.03 5.23
CA ALA A 36 -6.82 1.78 5.03
C ALA A 36 -7.37 2.63 3.88
N SER A 37 -6.97 3.89 3.79
CA SER A 37 -7.36 4.79 2.68
C SER A 37 -6.78 4.33 1.35
N TRP A 38 -5.49 3.99 1.33
CA TRP A 38 -4.81 3.46 0.15
C TRP A 38 -5.45 2.15 -0.33
N PHE A 39 -5.69 1.20 0.57
CA PHE A 39 -6.37 -0.05 0.26
C PHE A 39 -7.79 0.17 -0.24
N TYR A 40 -8.55 1.08 0.37
CA TYR A 40 -9.92 1.36 -0.06
C TYR A 40 -9.97 1.85 -1.51
N LEU A 41 -9.08 2.77 -1.89
CA LEU A 41 -8.92 3.22 -3.27
C LEU A 41 -8.50 2.06 -4.19
N GLY A 42 -7.54 1.25 -3.76
CA GLY A 42 -7.07 0.08 -4.50
C GLY A 42 -8.18 -0.96 -4.72
N LYS A 43 -9.02 -1.21 -3.72
CA LYS A 43 -10.16 -2.14 -3.82
C LYS A 43 -11.22 -1.70 -4.83
N LEU A 44 -11.29 -0.40 -5.11
CA LEU A 44 -12.15 0.19 -6.15
C LEU A 44 -11.46 0.28 -7.52
N GLY A 45 -10.23 -0.23 -7.67
CA GLY A 45 -9.48 -0.20 -8.92
C GLY A 45 -8.90 1.16 -9.26
N ALA A 46 -8.69 2.05 -8.27
CA ALA A 46 -8.21 3.41 -8.52
C ALA A 46 -6.76 3.45 -9.06
N PHE A 47 -5.96 2.42 -8.78
CA PHE A 47 -4.59 2.31 -9.25
C PHE A 47 -4.54 1.47 -10.54
N ASN A 48 -5.14 2.00 -11.59
CA ASN A 48 -5.28 1.35 -12.90
C ASN A 48 -4.44 2.08 -13.95
N ALA A 49 -3.32 1.46 -14.33
CA ALA A 49 -2.39 1.95 -15.33
C ALA A 49 -3.00 1.98 -16.75
N GLU A 50 -3.98 1.13 -17.04
CA GLU A 50 -4.68 1.12 -18.34
C GLU A 50 -5.60 2.34 -18.53
N ASN A 51 -5.94 3.06 -17.46
CA ASN A 51 -6.83 4.22 -17.51
C ASN A 51 -6.20 5.51 -16.93
N LEU A 52 -4.91 5.73 -17.19
CA LEU A 52 -4.17 6.91 -16.75
C LEU A 52 -4.23 8.09 -17.75
N GLN A 53 -5.39 8.35 -18.36
CA GLN A 53 -5.56 9.36 -19.43
C GLN A 53 -4.98 10.74 -19.08
N VAL A 54 -5.21 11.20 -17.85
CA VAL A 54 -4.71 12.50 -17.38
C VAL A 54 -3.18 12.53 -17.32
N GLN A 55 -2.56 11.43 -16.88
CA GLN A 55 -1.11 11.31 -16.81
C GLN A 55 -0.49 11.24 -18.21
N GLU A 56 -1.14 10.54 -19.14
CA GLU A 56 -0.68 10.41 -20.53
C GLU A 56 -0.63 11.75 -21.27
N VAL A 57 -1.59 12.63 -20.99
CA VAL A 57 -1.64 13.99 -21.55
C VAL A 57 -0.54 14.88 -20.96
N GLY A 58 -0.20 14.68 -19.69
CA GLY A 58 0.93 15.34 -19.04
C GLY A 58 0.78 16.86 -18.97
N VAL A 59 1.80 17.61 -19.41
CA VAL A 59 1.88 19.07 -19.24
C VAL A 59 0.83 19.85 -20.04
N ASP A 60 0.27 19.24 -21.09
CA ASP A 60 -0.72 19.86 -21.98
C ASP A 60 -2.17 19.56 -21.55
N ILE A 61 -2.39 19.29 -20.26
CA ILE A 61 -3.70 18.94 -19.67
C ILE A 61 -4.81 19.98 -19.87
N SER A 62 -4.45 21.22 -20.23
CA SER A 62 -5.44 22.29 -20.37
C SER A 62 -6.46 21.94 -21.46
N TYR A 63 -7.74 21.98 -21.09
CA TYR A 63 -8.88 21.63 -21.96
C TYR A 63 -8.91 20.17 -22.42
N MET A 64 -8.26 19.26 -21.68
CA MET A 64 -8.39 17.83 -21.90
C MET A 64 -9.83 17.37 -21.66
N GLU A 65 -10.38 16.63 -22.63
CA GLU A 65 -11.62 15.89 -22.49
C GLU A 65 -11.28 14.47 -22.07
N TYR A 66 -11.87 14.01 -20.96
CA TYR A 66 -11.70 12.65 -20.47
C TYR A 66 -12.59 11.71 -21.29
N ASP A 67 -12.03 10.64 -21.85
CA ASP A 67 -12.72 9.70 -22.71
C ASP A 67 -13.45 8.63 -21.86
N PRO A 68 -14.80 8.63 -21.81
CA PRO A 68 -15.55 7.66 -21.04
C PRO A 68 -15.53 6.27 -21.68
N ASP A 69 -15.40 6.16 -23.00
CA ASP A 69 -15.37 4.88 -23.71
C ASP A 69 -14.02 4.18 -23.43
N MET A 70 -12.91 4.93 -23.43
CA MET A 70 -11.62 4.39 -22.99
C MET A 70 -11.67 3.91 -21.54
N ALA A 71 -12.30 4.67 -20.65
CA ALA A 71 -12.43 4.30 -19.24
C ALA A 71 -13.31 3.06 -19.02
N GLU A 72 -14.38 2.90 -19.80
CA GLU A 72 -15.26 1.72 -19.74
C GLU A 72 -14.58 0.46 -20.28
N ASN A 73 -13.69 0.60 -21.27
CA ASN A 73 -12.98 -0.52 -21.89
C ASN A 73 -11.72 -0.97 -21.12
N ALA A 74 -11.22 -0.17 -20.18
CA ALA A 74 -10.07 -0.53 -19.35
C ALA A 74 -10.42 -1.66 -18.38
N PHE A 75 -9.53 -2.65 -18.23
CA PHE A 75 -9.75 -3.71 -17.25
C PHE A 75 -9.59 -3.16 -15.84
N MET A 76 -10.46 -3.59 -14.92
CA MET A 76 -10.34 -3.20 -13.52
C MET A 76 -9.07 -3.82 -12.91
N SER A 77 -8.39 -3.04 -12.07
CA SER A 77 -7.15 -3.40 -11.40
C SER A 77 -7.33 -3.36 -9.86
N PRO A 78 -8.19 -4.20 -9.25
CA PRO A 78 -8.51 -4.08 -7.83
C PRO A 78 -7.50 -4.79 -6.92
N MET A 79 -7.37 -4.26 -5.69
CA MET A 79 -6.86 -5.01 -4.54
C MET A 79 -7.97 -5.88 -3.93
N HIS A 80 -7.60 -7.00 -3.31
CA HIS A 80 -8.59 -7.95 -2.80
C HIS A 80 -8.75 -7.86 -1.29
N ASN A 81 -7.65 -8.07 -0.54
CA ASN A 81 -7.70 -8.29 0.90
C ASN A 81 -6.56 -7.60 1.66
N MET A 82 -6.78 -7.37 2.95
CA MET A 82 -5.78 -6.91 3.90
C MET A 82 -6.05 -7.52 5.28
N THR A 83 -5.03 -7.56 6.14
CA THR A 83 -5.20 -7.83 7.58
C THR A 83 -5.12 -6.55 8.39
N ASP A 84 -5.57 -6.60 9.64
CA ASP A 84 -5.29 -5.55 10.61
C ASP A 84 -3.78 -5.37 10.80
N PHE A 85 -3.39 -4.16 11.25
CA PHE A 85 -2.01 -3.89 11.62
C PHE A 85 -1.64 -4.62 12.92
N GLU A 86 -0.45 -5.19 12.92
CA GLU A 86 0.17 -5.75 14.10
C GLU A 86 1.36 -4.88 14.49
N TYR A 87 1.60 -4.70 15.79
CA TYR A 87 2.78 -3.99 16.30
C TYR A 87 3.57 -4.83 17.31
N LEU A 88 4.90 -4.77 17.24
CA LEU A 88 5.82 -5.40 18.16
C LEU A 88 7.05 -4.50 18.40
N GLY A 89 7.10 -3.83 19.55
CA GLY A 89 8.18 -2.90 19.86
C GLY A 89 8.21 -1.73 18.87
N THR A 90 9.32 -1.55 18.16
CA THR A 90 9.47 -0.53 17.11
C THR A 90 9.02 -1.02 15.74
N TRP A 91 8.44 -2.21 15.63
CA TRP A 91 7.95 -2.76 14.37
C TRP A 91 6.44 -2.65 14.26
N GLY A 92 5.97 -2.31 13.07
CA GLY A 92 4.59 -2.51 12.62
C GLY A 92 4.58 -3.34 11.35
N ARG A 93 3.55 -4.16 11.16
CA ARG A 93 3.37 -4.89 9.90
C ARG A 93 1.89 -5.08 9.57
N CYS A 94 1.64 -5.26 8.29
CA CYS A 94 0.34 -5.63 7.76
C CYS A 94 0.55 -6.38 6.45
N TRP A 95 -0.44 -7.18 6.10
CA TRP A 95 -0.41 -7.94 4.87
C TRP A 95 -1.50 -7.49 3.92
N PHE A 96 -1.20 -7.66 2.63
CA PHE A 96 -2.13 -7.43 1.54
C PHE A 96 -2.09 -8.53 0.49
N ASP A 97 -3.27 -8.78 -0.08
CA ASP A 97 -3.43 -9.28 -1.45
C ASP A 97 -3.77 -8.08 -2.33
N LEU A 98 -2.77 -7.61 -3.09
CA LEU A 98 -2.88 -6.49 -4.00
C LEU A 98 -3.71 -6.83 -5.25
N GLY A 99 -4.11 -8.08 -5.43
CA GLY A 99 -4.91 -8.54 -6.55
C GLY A 99 -4.23 -8.23 -7.88
N THR A 100 -4.94 -7.52 -8.76
CA THR A 100 -4.40 -7.08 -10.04
C THR A 100 -4.01 -5.61 -10.05
N SER A 101 -3.99 -4.95 -8.89
CA SER A 101 -3.62 -3.53 -8.73
C SER A 101 -2.24 -3.23 -9.34
N ASP A 102 -2.15 -2.16 -10.13
CA ASP A 102 -0.90 -1.79 -10.79
C ASP A 102 0.13 -1.18 -9.83
N LEU A 103 1.41 -1.30 -10.20
CA LEU A 103 2.55 -0.91 -9.35
C LEU A 103 2.58 0.58 -8.97
N ILE A 104 1.85 1.45 -9.69
CA ILE A 104 1.66 2.85 -9.30
C ILE A 104 1.10 3.00 -7.87
N ALA A 105 0.34 2.00 -7.41
CA ALA A 105 -0.15 1.93 -6.04
C ALA A 105 1.01 2.01 -5.02
N LEU A 106 2.13 1.35 -5.30
CA LEU A 106 3.28 1.29 -4.40
C LEU A 106 4.01 2.62 -4.33
N ASP A 107 4.22 3.29 -5.47
CA ASP A 107 4.81 4.63 -5.51
C ASP A 107 3.98 5.65 -4.72
N ILE A 108 2.65 5.61 -4.89
CA ILE A 108 1.71 6.48 -4.16
C ILE A 108 1.83 6.23 -2.64
N LEU A 109 1.85 4.97 -2.21
CA LEU A 109 1.99 4.62 -0.81
C LEU A 109 3.34 5.07 -0.24
N ILE A 110 4.44 4.83 -0.96
CA ILE A 110 5.79 5.25 -0.54
C ILE A 110 5.84 6.78 -0.37
N ASN A 111 5.25 7.54 -1.29
CA ASN A 111 5.18 8.99 -1.19
C ASN A 111 4.38 9.45 0.02
N ALA A 112 3.21 8.84 0.26
CA ALA A 112 2.37 9.13 1.43
C ALA A 112 3.10 8.85 2.74
N LEU A 113 3.73 7.67 2.86
CA LEU A 113 4.50 7.28 4.04
C LEU A 113 5.75 8.13 4.23
N THR A 114 6.39 8.57 3.15
CA THR A 114 7.52 9.51 3.23
C THR A 114 7.10 10.84 3.82
N GLN A 115 5.92 11.35 3.46
CA GLN A 115 5.40 12.60 4.03
C GLN A 115 4.91 12.41 5.46
N LEU A 116 4.16 11.33 5.73
CA LEU A 116 3.76 10.95 7.09
C LEU A 116 4.99 10.85 8.01
N SER A 117 6.07 10.28 7.49
CA SER A 117 7.32 10.09 8.21
C SER A 117 7.98 11.39 8.65
N LYS A 118 7.79 12.47 7.89
CA LYS A 118 8.41 13.77 8.16
C LYS A 118 7.63 14.56 9.20
N ASP A 119 6.31 14.42 9.19
CA ASP A 119 5.43 15.36 9.88
C ASP A 119 4.77 14.77 11.13
N PHE A 120 4.58 13.45 11.19
CA PHE A 120 3.70 12.84 12.21
C PHE A 120 4.32 11.65 12.96
N VAL A 121 5.07 10.77 12.28
CA VAL A 121 5.59 9.53 12.87
C VAL A 121 7.01 9.28 12.37
N ASP A 122 8.01 9.06 13.22
CA ASP A 122 9.38 8.84 12.71
C ASP A 122 9.59 7.40 12.20
N ILE A 123 9.38 7.20 10.88
CA ILE A 123 9.57 5.92 10.19
C ILE A 123 11.00 5.86 9.62
N LYS A 124 11.81 4.96 10.19
CA LYS A 124 13.17 4.68 9.71
C LYS A 124 13.14 3.94 8.38
N ARG A 125 12.35 2.87 8.30
CA ARG A 125 12.42 1.91 7.20
C ARG A 125 11.04 1.38 6.82
N LEU A 126 10.82 1.27 5.51
CA LEU A 126 9.72 0.51 4.92
C LEU A 126 10.32 -0.67 4.15
N ILE A 127 9.84 -1.88 4.44
CA ILE A 127 10.19 -3.10 3.71
C ILE A 127 8.92 -3.64 3.05
N ILE A 128 9.00 -3.94 1.75
CA ILE A 128 7.89 -4.47 0.97
C ILE A 128 8.28 -5.87 0.47
N GLY A 129 7.52 -6.88 0.91
CA GLY A 129 7.77 -8.30 0.63
C GLY A 129 8.69 -8.98 1.63
N GLY A 130 8.85 -10.29 1.45
CA GLY A 130 9.64 -11.18 2.29
C GLY A 130 9.13 -11.30 3.73
N GLU A 131 9.84 -12.12 4.50
CA GLU A 131 9.64 -12.21 5.95
C GLU A 131 10.69 -11.40 6.69
N ASN A 132 10.29 -10.76 7.79
CA ASN A 132 11.25 -10.13 8.68
C ASN A 132 11.83 -11.18 9.64
N GLN A 133 13.14 -11.37 9.59
CA GLN A 133 13.84 -12.34 10.46
C GLN A 133 13.70 -11.98 11.95
N ASP A 134 13.60 -10.69 12.26
CA ASP A 134 13.42 -10.20 13.64
C ASP A 134 12.00 -10.42 14.17
N TRP A 135 11.02 -10.65 13.28
CA TRP A 135 9.63 -10.90 13.65
C TRP A 135 8.96 -11.84 12.64
N THR A 136 9.07 -13.14 12.91
CA THR A 136 8.53 -14.19 12.04
C THR A 136 7.01 -14.13 11.93
N VAL A 137 6.49 -14.61 10.80
CA VAL A 137 5.05 -14.76 10.57
C VAL A 137 4.61 -16.13 11.06
N SER A 138 3.52 -16.22 11.82
CA SER A 138 2.90 -17.50 12.20
C SER A 138 2.13 -18.11 11.03
N ASP A 139 2.13 -19.45 10.91
CA ASP A 139 1.50 -20.19 9.82
C ASP A 139 0.05 -19.75 9.57
N ARG A 140 -0.22 -19.30 8.34
CA ARG A 140 -1.46 -18.60 7.94
C ARG A 140 -2.62 -19.49 7.56
N SER A 141 -2.52 -20.80 7.79
CA SER A 141 -3.57 -21.76 7.46
C SER A 141 -4.92 -21.43 8.11
N ASN A 142 -4.96 -20.55 9.12
CA ASN A 142 -6.20 -20.15 9.80
C ASN A 142 -6.89 -18.89 9.23
N TYR A 143 -6.20 -18.04 8.46
CA TYR A 143 -6.79 -16.79 7.93
C TYR A 143 -7.41 -16.96 6.54
N LEU A 144 -7.06 -18.04 5.83
CA LEU A 144 -7.59 -18.38 4.50
C LEU A 144 -9.01 -18.99 4.54
N PHE A 145 -9.59 -19.23 5.72
CA PHE A 145 -10.89 -19.92 5.88
C PHE A 145 -11.96 -19.12 6.63
N SER A 146 -11.76 -17.83 6.86
CA SER A 146 -12.84 -16.97 7.34
C SER A 146 -13.45 -16.21 6.17
N GLU A 147 -14.32 -16.90 5.42
CA GLU A 147 -15.37 -16.30 4.58
C GLU A 147 -16.62 -16.00 5.42
#